data_AF-A0A0G0QUM7-F1
#
_entry.id   AF-A0A0G0QUM7-F1
#
_cell.length_a   1.000
_cell.length_b   1.000
_cell.length_c   1.000
_cell.angle_alpha   90.00
_cell.angle_beta   90.00
_cell.angle_gamma   90.00
#
_symmetry.space_group_name_H-M   'P 1'
#
loop_
_entity.id
_entity.type
_entity.pdbx_description
1 polymer ?
#
loop_
_entity_poly.entity_id
_entity_poly.type
_entity_poly.pdbx_seq_one_letter_code
_entity_poly.pdbx_strand_id
1 'polypeptide(L)'
;MTLKQRDLAFLDITMGILFFLIYSIRVSAVSENIAPPSYQTEREVKVSIFKNEKQLEVKKFEIILGSCSYSKDYSSYKGKITNGVIVSFVGNSLGFFPVANNLSSTLCEDHFDMASEKISGGCSDLTEGELTIDMPYFPNGKYADIYDPFGKKVLTIDLASKATCNENGKCDTPIEDSENCPRDCVKGETKLDPVLMEKAGIVQTDTENNSTAPGKWILIAAGIILVLASLGFWLWRRYREVKKQTY
;
A
#
# COMPACT_ATOMS: atom_id res chain seq x y z
N MET A 1 10.90 51.34 55.18
CA MET A 1 11.39 51.03 53.82
C MET A 1 11.20 49.54 53.59
N THR A 2 9.96 49.13 53.30
CA THR A 2 9.38 48.86 51.97
C THR A 2 9.83 47.52 51.36
N LEU A 3 9.14 46.47 51.81
CA LEU A 3 8.85 45.22 51.10
C LEU A 3 8.13 45.53 49.77
N LYS A 4 8.86 45.94 48.73
CA LYS A 4 8.23 46.19 47.41
C LYS A 4 9.12 45.92 46.20
N GLN A 5 10.18 45.12 46.34
CA GLN A 5 11.15 44.95 45.26
C GLN A 5 11.73 43.53 45.15
N ARG A 6 11.04 42.50 45.69
CA ARG A 6 11.44 41.10 45.55
C ARG A 6 10.50 40.24 44.69
N ASP A 7 9.31 40.75 44.34
CA ASP A 7 8.27 39.88 43.73
C ASP A 7 7.99 40.13 42.23
N LEU A 8 8.77 40.96 41.54
CA LEU A 8 8.52 41.24 40.10
C LEU A 8 9.60 40.74 39.13
N ALA A 9 10.72 40.17 39.60
CA ALA A 9 11.79 39.70 38.72
C ALA A 9 11.86 38.16 38.59
N PHE A 10 11.06 37.42 39.37
CA PHE A 10 11.06 35.95 39.35
C PHE A 10 9.91 35.34 38.55
N LEU A 11 8.97 36.16 38.04
CA LEU A 11 7.82 35.66 37.28
C LEU A 11 8.03 35.60 35.75
N ASP A 12 9.11 36.18 35.21
CA ASP A 12 9.30 36.28 33.75
C ASP A 12 10.37 35.33 33.17
N ILE A 13 11.15 34.62 34.00
CA ILE A 13 12.21 33.71 33.50
C ILE A 13 11.74 32.24 33.49
N THR A 14 10.75 31.89 34.30
CA THR A 14 10.19 30.52 34.33
C THR A 14 9.11 30.29 33.28
N MET A 15 8.48 31.34 32.75
CA MET A 15 7.46 31.23 31.70
C MET A 15 8.03 31.21 30.26
N GLY A 16 9.34 31.49 30.10
CA GLY A 16 10.01 31.50 28.80
C GLY A 16 10.75 30.21 28.42
N ILE A 17 10.96 29.30 29.36
CA ILE A 17 11.74 28.06 29.13
C ILE A 17 10.82 26.84 28.89
N LEU A 18 9.51 26.97 29.13
CA LEU A 18 8.56 25.86 28.99
C LEU A 18 7.97 25.70 27.58
N PHE A 19 8.38 26.51 26.59
CA PHE A 19 7.67 26.59 25.30
C PHE A 19 8.37 26.04 24.05
N PHE A 20 9.61 25.55 24.11
CA PHE A 20 10.28 25.07 22.88
C PHE A 20 11.22 23.88 23.08
N LEU A 21 10.72 22.84 23.74
CA LEU A 21 11.24 21.49 23.54
C LEU A 21 10.09 20.58 23.11
N ILE A 22 9.49 20.91 21.95
CA ILE A 22 8.80 19.93 21.11
C ILE A 22 9.90 18.98 20.62
N TYR A 23 10.32 18.06 21.49
CA TYR A 23 11.06 16.89 21.06
C TYR A 23 10.13 16.14 20.11
N SER A 24 10.43 16.20 18.83
CA SER A 24 9.83 15.30 17.85
C SER A 24 10.26 13.89 18.23
N ILE A 25 9.44 13.19 19.01
CA ILE A 25 9.70 11.81 19.40
C ILE A 25 9.56 10.98 18.13
N ARG A 26 10.69 10.58 17.54
CA ARG A 26 10.71 9.53 16.52
C ARG A 26 10.62 8.19 17.22
N VAL A 27 9.41 7.64 17.29
CA VAL A 27 9.20 6.23 17.67
C VAL A 27 9.48 5.38 16.45
N SER A 28 10.70 4.84 16.35
CA SER A 28 11.01 3.78 15.38
C SER A 28 10.76 2.44 16.05
N ALA A 29 9.64 1.80 15.75
CA ALA A 29 9.41 0.40 16.07
C ALA A 29 10.32 -0.46 15.18
N VAL A 30 11.46 -0.92 15.72
CA VAL A 30 12.31 -1.90 15.04
C VAL A 30 11.68 -3.28 15.25
N SER A 31 11.01 -3.78 14.22
CA SER A 31 10.48 -5.14 14.21
C SER A 31 11.62 -6.16 14.19
N GLU A 32 11.77 -6.90 15.29
CA GLU A 32 12.89 -7.81 15.61
C GLU A 32 13.11 -9.02 14.67
N ASN A 33 12.30 -9.23 13.62
CA ASN A 33 12.37 -10.45 12.78
C ASN A 33 12.28 -10.22 11.26
N ILE A 34 12.67 -9.03 10.81
CA ILE A 34 12.74 -8.70 9.38
C ILE A 34 14.20 -8.85 8.95
N ALA A 35 14.46 -9.59 7.87
CA ALA A 35 15.80 -9.65 7.28
C ALA A 35 16.30 -8.22 7.05
N PRO A 36 17.51 -7.86 7.51
CA PRO A 36 17.98 -6.49 7.38
C PRO A 36 17.99 -6.11 5.90
N PRO A 37 17.54 -4.89 5.56
CA PRO A 37 17.53 -4.43 4.18
C PRO A 37 18.95 -4.51 3.61
N SER A 38 19.09 -5.25 2.51
CA SER A 38 20.39 -5.56 1.91
C SER A 38 20.88 -4.49 0.93
N TYR A 39 19.99 -3.57 0.53
CA TYR A 39 20.29 -2.51 -0.42
C TYR A 39 19.81 -1.15 0.08
N GLN A 40 20.46 -0.09 -0.40
CA GLN A 40 20.07 1.30 -0.18
C GLN A 40 20.05 2.05 -1.50
N THR A 41 19.15 3.02 -1.59
CA THR A 41 19.10 4.02 -2.66
C THR A 41 19.77 5.31 -2.18
N GLU A 42 20.16 6.20 -3.10
CA GLU A 42 20.70 7.53 -2.77
C GLU A 42 19.63 8.63 -2.79
N ARG A 43 18.42 8.28 -3.25
CA ARG A 43 17.24 9.13 -3.30
C ARG A 43 16.06 8.36 -2.71
N GLU A 44 15.19 9.08 -2.01
CA GLU A 44 13.94 8.55 -1.48
C GLU A 44 12.76 9.35 -2.03
N VAL A 45 11.62 8.67 -2.18
CA VAL A 45 10.34 9.29 -2.48
C VAL A 45 9.57 9.41 -1.18
N LYS A 46 9.15 10.63 -0.85
CA LYS A 46 8.21 10.90 0.25
C LYS A 46 6.84 11.15 -0.33
N VAL A 47 5.85 10.39 0.12
CA VAL A 47 4.46 10.51 -0.34
C VAL A 47 3.57 10.91 0.84
N SER A 48 2.96 12.09 0.72
CA SER A 48 1.87 12.52 1.59
C SER A 48 0.55 11.91 1.10
N ILE A 49 -0.10 11.15 1.97
CA ILE A 49 -1.39 10.50 1.73
C ILE A 49 -2.37 11.02 2.75
N PHE A 50 -3.56 11.39 2.29
CA PHE A 50 -4.67 11.66 3.19
C PHE A 50 -5.55 10.42 3.29
N LYS A 51 -5.71 9.90 4.51
CA LYS A 51 -6.64 8.83 4.82
C LYS A 51 -7.99 9.45 5.18
N ASN A 52 -9.03 9.02 4.48
CA ASN A 52 -10.42 9.24 4.81
C ASN A 52 -11.04 7.90 5.26
N GLU A 53 -12.21 7.90 5.91
CA GLU A 53 -12.95 6.71 6.33
C GLU A 53 -13.08 5.60 5.26
N LYS A 54 -13.12 5.98 3.98
CA LYS A 54 -13.37 5.03 2.87
C LYS A 54 -12.17 4.79 1.94
N GLN A 55 -11.18 5.67 1.92
CA GLN A 55 -10.13 5.65 0.89
C GLN A 55 -8.84 6.33 1.33
N LEU A 56 -7.75 5.93 0.68
CA LEU A 56 -6.43 6.59 0.75
C LEU A 56 -6.25 7.45 -0.51
N GLU A 57 -5.99 8.73 -0.32
CA GLU A 57 -5.80 9.69 -1.41
C GLU A 57 -4.38 10.24 -1.40
N VAL A 58 -3.65 10.09 -2.50
CA VAL A 58 -2.31 10.67 -2.64
C VAL A 58 -2.44 12.17 -2.83
N LYS A 59 -1.87 12.96 -1.91
CA LYS A 59 -1.91 14.44 -1.98
C LYS A 59 -0.69 15.01 -2.68
N LYS A 60 0.48 14.47 -2.36
CA LYS A 60 1.75 14.99 -2.85
C LYS A 60 2.81 13.90 -2.78
N PHE A 61 3.76 13.96 -3.69
CA PHE A 61 5.02 13.27 -3.48
C PHE A 61 6.21 14.09 -3.95
N GLU A 62 7.34 13.87 -3.28
CA GLU A 62 8.60 14.57 -3.51
C GLU A 62 9.74 13.56 -3.61
N ILE A 63 10.72 13.83 -4.47
CA ILE A 63 11.97 13.09 -4.51
C ILE A 63 13.00 13.93 -3.78
N ILE A 64 13.64 13.35 -2.78
CA ILE A 64 14.67 14.03 -1.99
C ILE A 64 15.95 13.18 -1.95
N LEU A 65 17.07 13.85 -1.72
CA LEU A 65 18.34 13.18 -1.45
C LEU A 65 18.25 12.55 -0.07
N GLY A 66 18.43 11.23 0.00
CA GLY A 66 18.22 10.46 1.21
C GLY A 66 18.40 8.97 0.95
N SER A 67 18.84 8.23 1.97
CA SER A 67 19.01 6.78 1.85
C SER A 67 17.78 6.03 2.33
N CYS A 68 17.10 5.36 1.41
CA CYS A 68 16.00 4.46 1.73
C CYS A 68 16.41 3.01 1.49
N SER A 69 16.16 2.19 2.51
CA SER A 69 16.51 0.78 2.56
C SER A 69 15.47 -0.10 1.87
N TYR A 70 15.93 -1.08 1.09
CA TYR A 70 15.05 -2.01 0.37
C TYR A 70 15.65 -3.42 0.25
N SER A 71 14.81 -4.40 -0.08
CA SER A 71 15.18 -5.77 -0.43
C SER A 71 14.83 -6.08 -1.88
N LYS A 72 15.59 -6.97 -2.51
CA LYS A 72 15.23 -7.57 -3.81
C LYS A 72 14.44 -8.87 -3.65
N ASP A 73 14.39 -9.42 -2.44
CA ASP A 73 13.67 -10.65 -2.14
C ASP A 73 12.34 -10.35 -1.46
N TYR A 74 11.24 -10.67 -2.16
CA TYR A 74 9.87 -10.54 -1.66
C TYR A 74 9.64 -11.30 -0.35
N SER A 75 10.33 -12.44 -0.15
CA SER A 75 10.18 -13.29 1.02
C SER A 75 10.58 -12.60 2.33
N SER A 76 11.36 -11.51 2.23
CA SER A 76 11.81 -10.71 3.37
C SER A 76 10.64 -10.08 4.15
N TYR A 77 9.56 -9.69 3.45
CA TYR A 77 8.46 -8.90 4.02
C TYR A 77 7.07 -9.55 3.89
N LYS A 78 6.91 -10.53 2.99
CA LYS A 78 5.60 -11.15 2.71
C LYS A 78 4.91 -11.64 3.98
N GLY A 79 3.68 -11.20 4.20
CA GLY A 79 2.81 -11.71 5.27
C GLY A 79 3.20 -11.27 6.69
N LYS A 80 4.29 -10.51 6.83
CA LYS A 80 4.84 -10.09 8.12
C LYS A 80 4.42 -8.67 8.49
N ILE A 81 4.38 -7.81 7.48
CA ILE A 81 4.14 -6.38 7.61
C ILE A 81 3.36 -5.86 6.41
N THR A 82 2.81 -4.66 6.52
CA THR A 82 2.43 -3.88 5.34
C THR A 82 3.70 -3.62 4.54
N ASN A 83 3.68 -3.89 3.24
CA ASN A 83 4.88 -3.74 2.42
C ASN A 83 4.57 -3.09 1.08
N GLY A 84 5.53 -2.31 0.63
CA GLY A 84 5.51 -1.68 -0.68
C GLY A 84 6.35 -2.45 -1.68
N VAL A 85 5.90 -2.44 -2.93
CA VAL A 85 6.61 -2.97 -4.09
C VAL A 85 6.71 -1.86 -5.11
N ILE A 86 7.93 -1.57 -5.59
CA ILE A 86 8.11 -0.64 -6.70
C ILE A 86 8.19 -1.43 -8.00
N VAL A 87 7.31 -1.07 -8.94
CA VAL A 87 7.13 -1.75 -10.22
C VAL A 87 7.58 -0.82 -11.34
N SER A 88 8.34 -1.34 -12.30
CA SER A 88 8.84 -0.61 -13.45
C SER A 88 7.78 -0.42 -14.54
N PHE A 89 8.12 0.30 -15.61
CA PHE A 89 7.20 0.52 -16.72
C PHE A 89 6.90 -0.75 -17.52
N VAL A 90 7.83 -1.71 -17.53
CA VAL A 90 7.65 -3.05 -18.12
C VAL A 90 7.06 -4.08 -17.15
N GLY A 91 6.73 -3.69 -15.92
CA GLY A 91 6.08 -4.56 -14.94
C GLY A 91 7.03 -5.38 -14.06
N ASN A 92 8.34 -5.12 -14.09
CA ASN A 92 9.31 -5.80 -13.22
C ASN A 92 9.30 -5.18 -11.82
N SER A 93 9.53 -5.98 -10.77
CA SER A 93 9.79 -5.42 -9.43
C SER A 93 11.22 -4.89 -9.35
N LEU A 94 11.36 -3.68 -8.84
CA LEU A 94 12.63 -3.01 -8.63
C LEU A 94 13.12 -3.17 -7.19
N GLY A 95 12.17 -3.28 -6.25
CA GLY A 95 12.49 -3.48 -4.84
C GLY A 95 11.25 -3.55 -3.95
N PHE A 96 11.46 -4.12 -2.78
CA PHE A 96 10.49 -4.26 -1.71
C PHE A 96 10.92 -3.41 -0.52
N PHE A 97 9.99 -2.66 0.07
CA PHE A 97 10.26 -1.80 1.21
C PHE A 97 9.19 -1.97 2.30
N PRO A 98 9.57 -1.83 3.58
CA PRO A 98 8.61 -1.91 4.67
C PRO A 98 7.74 -0.66 4.70
N VAL A 99 6.45 -0.84 4.98
CA VAL A 99 5.51 0.24 5.31
C VAL A 99 5.00 -0.03 6.73
N ALA A 100 4.65 1.01 7.47
CA ALA A 100 4.08 0.84 8.80
C ALA A 100 2.88 -0.13 8.77
N ASN A 101 2.86 -1.08 9.71
CA ASN A 101 1.86 -2.16 9.77
C ASN A 101 0.42 -1.68 9.80
N ASN A 102 0.20 -0.49 10.33
CA ASN A 102 -1.08 0.18 10.31
C ASN A 102 -0.89 1.54 9.65
N LEU A 103 -1.49 1.73 8.47
CA LEU A 103 -1.64 3.06 7.86
C LEU A 103 -2.70 3.81 8.66
N SER A 104 -2.34 4.18 9.89
CA SER A 104 -3.16 4.87 10.88
C SER A 104 -2.43 6.13 11.29
N SER A 105 -3.15 7.24 11.33
CA SER A 105 -2.66 8.48 11.90
C SER A 105 -2.91 8.41 13.40
N THR A 106 -1.86 8.45 14.22
CA THR A 106 -2.00 8.41 15.68
C THR A 106 -1.86 9.82 16.25
N LEU A 107 -2.81 10.23 17.09
CA LEU A 107 -2.74 11.46 17.87
C LEU A 107 -2.38 11.10 19.31
N CYS A 108 -1.23 11.58 19.78
CA CYS A 108 -0.81 11.45 21.16
C CYS A 108 -0.94 12.81 21.84
N GLU A 109 -1.79 12.88 22.86
CA GLU A 109 -1.96 14.07 23.69
C GLU A 109 -1.66 13.72 25.14
N ASP A 110 -0.73 14.47 25.73
CA ASP A 110 -0.39 14.40 27.14
C ASP A 110 -0.78 15.71 27.82
N HIS A 111 -1.49 15.57 28.93
CA HIS A 111 -1.88 16.68 29.79
C HIS A 111 -1.18 16.55 31.13
N PHE A 112 -0.58 17.64 31.58
CA PHE A 112 -0.08 17.75 32.94
C PHE A 112 -1.11 18.46 33.80
N ASP A 113 -1.70 17.74 34.76
CA ASP A 113 -2.61 18.33 35.72
C ASP A 113 -1.80 18.87 36.91
N MET A 114 -1.72 20.20 36.99
CA MET A 114 -1.00 20.90 38.06
C MET A 114 -1.62 20.68 39.45
N ALA A 115 -2.90 20.31 39.55
CA ALA A 115 -3.56 20.09 40.84
C ALA A 115 -3.29 18.68 41.39
N SER A 116 -3.09 17.70 40.51
CA SER A 116 -2.85 16.30 40.90
C SER A 116 -1.39 15.85 40.73
N GLU A 117 -0.52 16.71 40.19
CA GLU A 117 0.89 16.41 39.84
C GLU A 117 1.02 15.17 38.95
N LYS A 118 -0.01 14.86 38.17
CA LYS A 118 -0.06 13.68 37.31
C LYS A 118 -0.04 14.08 35.84
N ILE A 119 0.70 13.29 35.07
CA ILE A 119 0.57 13.25 33.62
C ILE A 119 -0.58 12.30 33.32
N SER A 120 -1.60 12.80 32.67
CA SER A 120 -2.69 12.01 32.09
C SER A 120 -2.67 12.22 30.59
N GLY A 121 -2.65 11.13 29.82
CA GLY A 121 -2.52 11.22 28.38
C GLY A 121 -2.56 9.85 27.74
N GLY A 122 -2.51 9.84 26.42
CA GLY A 122 -2.52 8.62 25.65
C GLY A 122 -2.47 8.87 24.15
N CYS A 123 -2.19 7.80 23.43
CA CYS A 123 -2.24 7.80 21.97
C CYS A 123 -3.55 7.15 21.52
N SER A 124 -4.21 7.81 20.58
CA SER A 124 -5.42 7.30 19.94
C SER A 124 -5.21 7.23 18.42
N ASP A 125 -5.66 6.14 17.82
CA ASP A 125 -5.69 6.00 16.37
C ASP A 125 -6.84 6.84 15.80
N LEU A 126 -6.51 7.71 14.86
CA LEU A 126 -7.48 8.50 14.11
C LEU A 126 -7.97 7.67 12.91
N THR A 127 -9.27 7.79 12.63
CA THR A 127 -9.89 7.21 11.44
C THR A 127 -9.47 7.93 10.17
N GLU A 128 -9.16 9.23 10.29
CA GLU A 128 -8.73 10.10 9.19
C GLU A 128 -7.47 10.89 9.56
N GLY A 129 -6.68 11.26 8.56
CA GLY A 129 -5.48 12.07 8.78
C GLY A 129 -4.46 11.98 7.65
N GLU A 130 -3.43 12.83 7.73
CA GLU A 130 -2.30 12.79 6.82
C GLU A 130 -1.25 11.77 7.29
N LEU A 131 -0.73 11.01 6.33
CA LEU A 131 0.28 9.98 6.49
C LEU A 131 1.42 10.29 5.54
N THR A 132 2.64 9.98 5.95
CA THR A 132 3.81 10.02 5.07
C THR A 132 4.34 8.60 4.88
N ILE A 133 4.55 8.21 3.62
CA ILE A 133 5.24 6.98 3.27
C ILE A 133 6.57 7.35 2.62
N ASP A 134 7.64 6.83 3.19
CA ASP A 134 8.98 6.91 2.63
C ASP A 134 9.28 5.62 1.86
N MET A 135 9.78 5.75 0.64
CA MET A 135 10.09 4.59 -0.22
C MET A 135 11.35 4.84 -1.07
N PRO A 136 12.05 3.79 -1.51
CA PRO A 136 13.21 3.93 -2.37
C PRO A 136 12.85 4.60 -3.70
N TYR A 137 13.70 5.49 -4.21
CA TYR A 137 13.52 6.03 -5.56
C TYR A 137 14.23 5.15 -6.58
N PHE A 138 13.50 4.74 -7.62
CA PHE A 138 14.07 4.12 -8.81
C PHE A 138 13.78 4.99 -10.04
N PRO A 139 14.80 5.30 -10.86
CA PRO A 139 14.65 6.07 -12.09
C PRO A 139 13.57 5.56 -13.04
N ASN A 140 13.40 4.22 -13.10
CA ASN A 140 12.42 3.52 -13.94
C ASN A 140 11.16 3.05 -13.17
N GLY A 141 10.91 3.55 -11.96
CA GLY A 141 9.72 3.22 -11.18
C GLY A 141 8.45 3.85 -11.76
N LYS A 142 7.48 3.03 -12.16
CA LYS A 142 6.16 3.48 -12.62
C LYS A 142 5.14 3.53 -11.49
N TYR A 143 5.09 2.48 -10.68
CA TYR A 143 4.13 2.37 -9.59
C TYR A 143 4.81 1.97 -8.29
N ALA A 144 4.31 2.49 -7.17
CA ALA A 144 4.51 1.88 -5.87
C ALA A 144 3.19 1.29 -5.38
N ASP A 145 3.12 -0.03 -5.35
CA ASP A 145 1.97 -0.77 -4.86
C ASP A 145 2.18 -1.14 -3.39
N ILE A 146 1.25 -0.75 -2.54
CA ILE A 146 1.25 -1.07 -1.11
C ILE A 146 0.26 -2.21 -0.87
N TYR A 147 0.73 -3.22 -0.14
CA TYR A 147 -0.05 -4.40 0.22
C TYR A 147 -0.18 -4.49 1.74
N ASP A 148 -1.36 -4.91 2.20
CA ASP A 148 -1.56 -5.25 3.60
C ASP A 148 -0.83 -6.57 3.97
N PRO A 149 -0.74 -6.92 5.27
CA PRO A 149 -0.13 -8.18 5.70
C PRO A 149 -0.82 -9.43 5.15
N PHE A 150 -2.03 -9.33 4.59
CA PHE A 150 -2.75 -10.44 3.97
C PHE A 150 -2.50 -10.55 2.46
N GLY A 151 -1.69 -9.64 1.88
CA GLY A 151 -1.37 -9.59 0.47
C GLY A 151 -2.42 -8.90 -0.38
N LYS A 152 -3.40 -8.22 0.21
CA LYS A 152 -4.36 -7.40 -0.53
C LYS A 152 -3.74 -6.05 -0.83
N LYS A 153 -3.79 -5.63 -2.10
CA LYS A 153 -3.37 -4.29 -2.52
C LYS A 153 -4.28 -3.24 -1.89
N VAL A 154 -3.70 -2.28 -1.19
CA VAL A 154 -4.42 -1.20 -0.48
C VAL A 154 -4.27 0.16 -1.15
N LEU A 155 -3.15 0.39 -1.83
CA LEU A 155 -2.85 1.66 -2.49
C LEU A 155 -1.91 1.43 -3.67
N THR A 156 -2.15 2.14 -4.77
CA THR A 156 -1.20 2.26 -5.88
C THR A 156 -0.86 3.73 -6.02
N ILE A 157 0.44 4.03 -6.02
CA ILE A 157 0.97 5.38 -6.17
C ILE A 157 1.60 5.45 -7.56
N ASP A 158 1.13 6.38 -8.39
CA ASP A 158 1.69 6.63 -9.71
C ASP A 158 2.95 7.50 -9.61
N LEU A 159 4.09 6.90 -9.90
CA LEU A 159 5.41 7.53 -9.89
C LEU A 159 5.83 8.02 -11.28
N ALA A 160 5.06 7.70 -12.33
CA ALA A 160 5.46 7.90 -13.72
C ALA A 160 5.78 9.37 -14.05
N SER A 161 5.07 10.31 -13.40
CA SER A 161 5.28 11.75 -13.62
C SER A 161 6.62 12.29 -13.12
N LYS A 162 7.35 11.53 -12.30
CA LYS A 162 8.68 11.89 -11.79
C LYS A 162 9.77 10.89 -12.17
N ALA A 163 9.43 9.86 -12.94
CA ALA A 163 10.40 8.91 -13.46
C ALA A 163 11.33 9.62 -14.46
N THR A 164 12.63 9.34 -14.36
CA THR A 164 13.63 9.83 -15.32
C THR A 164 13.89 8.83 -16.45
N CYS A 165 13.41 7.59 -16.30
CA CYS A 165 13.49 6.51 -17.28
C CYS A 165 12.09 5.89 -17.42
N ASN A 166 11.56 5.75 -18.63
CA ASN A 166 10.16 5.34 -18.83
C ASN A 166 10.01 4.00 -19.59
N GLU A 167 11.12 3.38 -19.97
CA GLU A 167 11.24 2.07 -20.63
C GLU A 167 10.31 1.87 -21.86
N ASN A 168 9.91 2.96 -22.52
CA ASN A 168 9.18 3.00 -23.78
C ASN A 168 10.05 2.65 -25.01
N GLY A 169 11.38 2.55 -24.83
CA GLY A 169 12.35 2.11 -25.85
C GLY A 169 12.70 3.20 -26.88
N LYS A 170 12.22 4.42 -26.66
CA LYS A 170 12.61 5.64 -27.35
C LYS A 170 13.47 6.47 -26.41
N CYS A 171 14.11 7.49 -26.97
CA CYS A 171 14.91 8.41 -26.19
C CYS A 171 14.30 9.82 -26.33
N ASP A 172 13.51 10.23 -25.33
CA ASP A 172 12.75 11.47 -25.32
C ASP A 172 13.56 12.61 -24.64
N THR A 173 14.62 13.09 -25.31
CA THR A 173 15.52 14.17 -24.81
C THR A 173 14.78 15.51 -24.60
N PRO A 174 15.06 16.29 -23.51
CA PRO A 174 16.41 16.84 -23.25
C PRO A 174 17.28 16.18 -22.17
N ILE A 175 16.78 15.37 -21.22
CA ILE A 175 17.58 14.51 -20.32
C ILE A 175 16.78 13.25 -19.94
N GLU A 176 17.38 12.06 -20.13
CA GLU A 176 16.87 10.71 -19.77
C GLU A 176 18.04 9.80 -19.40
N ASP A 177 18.30 9.44 -18.14
CA ASP A 177 19.64 8.98 -17.79
C ASP A 177 19.78 7.52 -17.31
N SER A 178 20.50 6.76 -18.11
CA SER A 178 21.71 6.05 -17.66
C SER A 178 22.90 6.56 -18.48
N GLU A 179 22.91 7.89 -18.75
CA GLU A 179 23.71 8.46 -19.83
C GLU A 179 23.06 9.48 -20.81
N ASN A 180 21.74 9.78 -20.81
CA ASN A 180 20.91 10.32 -21.95
C ASN A 180 20.33 9.29 -22.95
N CYS A 181 20.14 8.07 -22.47
CA CYS A 181 20.81 6.93 -23.07
C CYS A 181 20.56 5.66 -22.25
N PRO A 182 20.98 4.50 -22.77
CA PRO A 182 20.69 4.00 -24.11
C PRO A 182 20.29 2.51 -23.99
N ARG A 183 19.10 2.04 -24.34
CA ARG A 183 17.84 2.67 -24.70
C ARG A 183 16.94 2.59 -23.47
N ASP A 184 16.61 3.73 -22.91
CA ASP A 184 15.64 3.89 -21.83
C ASP A 184 15.99 3.22 -20.48
N CYS A 185 17.30 3.20 -20.23
CA CYS A 185 17.95 3.20 -18.91
C CYS A 185 17.65 2.03 -17.94
N VAL A 186 18.28 0.87 -18.19
CA VAL A 186 18.19 -0.35 -17.38
C VAL A 186 19.49 -0.65 -16.61
N LYS A 187 19.45 -0.73 -15.27
CA LYS A 187 20.26 -1.68 -14.48
C LYS A 187 19.74 -1.89 -13.07
N GLY A 188 19.44 -3.17 -12.77
CA GLY A 188 19.07 -3.64 -11.43
C GLY A 188 17.83 -4.53 -11.38
N GLU A 189 17.21 -4.86 -12.51
CA GLU A 189 16.01 -5.69 -12.58
C GLU A 189 16.27 -7.11 -12.04
N THR A 190 15.47 -7.50 -11.05
CA THR A 190 15.29 -8.92 -10.74
C THR A 190 14.03 -9.32 -11.47
N LYS A 191 14.15 -10.10 -12.56
CA LYS A 191 12.96 -10.73 -13.15
C LYS A 191 12.33 -11.57 -12.04
N LEU A 192 11.12 -11.20 -11.60
CA LEU A 192 10.38 -12.11 -10.74
C LEU A 192 10.03 -13.34 -11.56
N ASP A 193 10.17 -14.50 -10.92
CA ASP A 193 9.54 -15.71 -11.41
C ASP A 193 8.03 -15.41 -11.57
N PRO A 194 7.44 -15.57 -12.77
CA PRO A 194 6.02 -15.32 -13.01
C PRO A 194 5.13 -16.12 -12.05
N VAL A 195 5.60 -17.26 -11.51
CA VAL A 195 4.88 -18.06 -10.50
C VAL A 195 4.72 -17.31 -9.18
N LEU A 196 5.68 -16.45 -8.81
CA LEU A 196 5.61 -15.62 -7.60
C LEU A 196 4.71 -14.39 -7.81
N MET A 197 4.65 -13.84 -9.03
CA MET A 197 3.78 -12.69 -9.35
C MET A 197 2.29 -13.05 -9.40
N GLU A 198 1.95 -14.23 -9.92
CA GLU A 198 0.58 -14.76 -9.91
C GLU A 198 0.10 -15.04 -8.48
N LYS A 199 0.99 -15.58 -7.64
CA LYS A 199 0.70 -15.87 -6.22
C LYS A 199 0.68 -14.63 -5.32
N ALA A 200 1.18 -13.49 -5.79
CA ALA A 200 1.17 -12.21 -5.07
C ALA A 200 0.13 -11.20 -5.62
N GLY A 201 -0.62 -11.56 -6.67
CA GLY A 201 -1.66 -10.70 -7.24
C GLY A 201 -1.14 -9.43 -7.93
N ILE A 202 0.14 -9.41 -8.33
CA ILE A 202 0.81 -8.21 -8.88
C ILE A 202 0.60 -8.12 -10.40
N VAL A 203 0.38 -9.25 -11.06
CA VAL A 203 0.00 -9.30 -12.48
C VAL A 203 -1.45 -9.74 -12.54
N GLN A 204 -2.36 -8.82 -12.84
CA GLN A 204 -3.57 -9.23 -13.56
C GLN A 204 -3.08 -9.59 -14.95
N THR A 205 -2.93 -10.89 -15.20
CA THR A 205 -3.07 -11.30 -16.58
C THR A 205 -4.51 -10.93 -16.90
N ASP A 206 -4.68 -9.94 -17.78
CA ASP A 206 -5.81 -9.95 -18.69
C ASP A 206 -5.64 -11.19 -19.57
N THR A 207 -5.75 -12.37 -18.93
CA THR A 207 -6.21 -13.56 -19.60
C THR A 207 -7.65 -13.19 -19.90
N GLU A 208 -7.83 -12.54 -21.04
CA GLU A 208 -9.06 -12.66 -21.80
C GLU A 208 -9.36 -14.16 -21.82
N ASN A 209 -10.27 -14.56 -20.94
CA ASN A 209 -10.60 -15.94 -20.66
C ASN A 209 -11.41 -16.49 -21.85
N ASN A 210 -10.74 -16.67 -22.99
CA ASN A 210 -11.14 -17.59 -24.04
C ASN A 210 -10.60 -19.01 -23.77
N SER A 211 -10.14 -19.28 -22.55
CA SER A 211 -9.97 -20.64 -22.03
C SER A 211 -11.33 -21.13 -21.53
N THR A 212 -12.11 -21.61 -22.48
CA THR A 212 -13.35 -22.37 -22.30
C THR A 212 -13.02 -23.64 -21.51
N ALA A 213 -12.95 -23.54 -20.18
CA ALA A 213 -12.83 -24.70 -19.31
C ALA A 213 -14.09 -25.57 -19.52
N PRO A 214 -13.95 -26.83 -19.99
CA PRO A 214 -15.11 -27.67 -20.32
C PRO A 214 -15.98 -27.98 -19.10
N GLY A 215 -15.50 -27.73 -17.87
CA GLY A 215 -16.24 -28.00 -16.64
C GLY A 215 -17.46 -27.10 -16.39
N LYS A 216 -17.46 -25.83 -16.83
CA LYS A 216 -18.59 -24.92 -16.55
C LYS A 216 -19.82 -25.21 -17.41
N TRP A 217 -19.63 -25.57 -18.66
CA TRP A 217 -20.73 -25.91 -19.57
C TRP A 217 -21.37 -27.26 -19.26
N ILE A 218 -20.61 -28.21 -18.71
CA ILE A 218 -21.13 -29.52 -18.28
C ILE A 218 -22.18 -29.37 -17.17
N LEU A 219 -21.93 -28.49 -16.18
CA LEU A 219 -22.89 -28.27 -15.09
C LEU A 219 -24.17 -27.58 -15.56
N ILE A 220 -24.06 -26.62 -16.50
CA ILE A 220 -25.22 -25.93 -17.08
C ILE A 220 -26.03 -26.89 -17.95
N ALA A 221 -25.36 -27.70 -18.80
CA ALA A 221 -26.01 -28.70 -19.64
C ALA A 221 -26.73 -29.76 -18.80
N ALA A 222 -26.12 -30.25 -17.71
CA ALA A 222 -26.75 -31.17 -16.78
C ALA A 222 -27.99 -30.57 -16.11
N GLY A 223 -27.94 -29.29 -15.73
CA GLY A 223 -29.10 -28.56 -15.18
C GLY A 223 -30.27 -28.48 -16.17
N ILE A 224 -30.00 -28.16 -17.44
CA ILE A 224 -31.03 -28.07 -18.48
C ILE A 224 -31.68 -29.42 -18.74
N ILE A 225 -30.91 -30.50 -18.79
CA ILE A 225 -31.45 -31.86 -19.01
C ILE A 225 -32.39 -32.27 -17.87
N LEU A 226 -32.05 -31.97 -16.61
CA LEU A 226 -32.92 -32.26 -15.47
C LEU A 226 -34.23 -31.47 -15.49
N VAL A 227 -34.18 -30.21 -15.94
CA VAL A 227 -35.39 -29.38 -16.10
C VAL A 227 -36.28 -29.90 -17.24
N LEU A 228 -35.70 -30.32 -18.36
CA LEU A 228 -36.46 -30.89 -19.48
C LEU A 228 -37.06 -32.26 -19.12
N ALA A 229 -36.33 -33.11 -18.39
CA ALA A 229 -36.83 -34.40 -17.93
C ALA A 229 -37.99 -34.26 -16.94
N SER A 230 -37.91 -33.30 -16.01
CA SER A 230 -38.99 -33.02 -15.06
C SER A 230 -40.23 -32.43 -15.73
N LEU A 231 -40.07 -31.52 -16.70
CA LEU A 231 -41.17 -31.01 -17.53
C LEU A 231 -41.84 -32.10 -18.37
N GLY A 232 -41.05 -32.96 -19.02
CA GLY A 232 -41.56 -34.09 -19.80
C GLY A 232 -42.34 -35.08 -18.94
N PHE A 233 -41.84 -35.41 -17.75
CA PHE A 233 -42.54 -36.27 -16.80
C PHE A 233 -43.85 -35.65 -16.30
N TRP A 234 -43.86 -34.36 -16.01
CA TRP A 234 -45.06 -33.65 -15.57
C TRP A 234 -46.15 -33.62 -16.65
N LEU A 235 -45.78 -33.32 -17.90
CA LEU A 235 -46.71 -33.34 -19.04
C LEU A 235 -47.23 -34.76 -19.32
N TRP A 236 -46.37 -35.78 -19.28
CA TRP A 236 -46.79 -37.17 -19.44
C TRP A 236 -47.76 -37.62 -18.35
N ARG A 237 -47.50 -37.23 -17.10
CA ARG A 237 -48.42 -37.49 -15.98
C ARG A 237 -49.78 -36.84 -16.23
N ARG A 238 -49.81 -35.58 -16.69
CA ARG A 238 -51.06 -34.87 -16.99
C ARG A 238 -51.84 -35.54 -18.12
N TYR A 239 -51.16 -36.01 -19.17
CA TYR A 239 -51.81 -36.75 -20.26
C TYR A 239 -52.49 -38.04 -19.79
N ARG A 240 -51.87 -38.78 -18.87
CA ARG A 240 -52.45 -40.01 -18.31
C ARG A 240 -53.71 -39.74 -17.49
N GLU A 241 -53.76 -38.65 -16.72
CA GLU A 241 -54.97 -38.33 -15.95
C GLU A 241 -56.14 -37.93 -16.85
N VAL A 242 -55.88 -37.19 -17.95
CA VAL A 242 -56.93 -36.84 -18.92
C VAL A 242 -57.49 -38.09 -19.62
N LYS A 243 -56.62 -39.03 -20.03
CA LYS A 243 -57.06 -40.28 -20.69
C LYS A 243 -57.88 -41.21 -19.79
N LYS A 244 -57.69 -41.16 -18.47
CA LYS A 244 -58.51 -41.95 -17.52
C LYS A 244 -59.94 -41.44 -17.37
N GLN A 245 -60.23 -40.20 -17.79
CA GLN A 245 -61.59 -39.63 -17.75
C GLN A 245 -62.37 -39.85 -19.05
N THR A 246 -61.74 -40.45 -20.08
CA THR A 246 -62.34 -40.65 -21.41
C THR A 246 -62.71 -42.11 -21.70
N TYR A 247 -62.62 -43.00 -20.70
CA TYR A 247 -63.07 -44.39 -20.73
C TYR A 247 -63.99 -44.67 -19.55
#